data_AF-A0A1X9Z9D6-F1
#
_entry.id   AF-A0A1X9Z9D6-F1
#
_cell.length_a   1.000
_cell.length_b   1.000
_cell.length_c   1.000
_cell.angle_alpha   90.00
_cell.angle_beta   90.00
_cell.angle_gamma   90.00
#
_symmetry.space_group_name_H-M   'P 1'
#
loop_
_entity.id
_entity.type
_entity.pdbx_description
1 polymer ?
#
loop_
_entity_poly.entity_id
_entity_poly.type
_entity_poly.pdbx_seq_one_letter_code
_entity_poly.pdbx_strand_id
1 'polypeptide(L)'
;MNKLPALSLKPLATILILFTLFCSACSETPERFFDIAILNTNMINDFASADLARHINDETKEYPDIPSSKKKGNEATTTINNKILYLEQSLEKVKKLSASGDEEKEIKALSQQLYELVIPVYKNEYLAYAKLCDSKGSQSAKDEIINSIDQKYGARFEQNFNTLMEKGKAYAQQNNIQVNWGQ
;
A
#
# COMPACT_ATOMS: atom_id res chain seq x y z
N MET A 1 -8.13 10.74 -70.38
CA MET A 1 -8.38 11.56 -69.16
C MET A 1 -9.33 10.79 -68.27
N ASN A 2 -8.82 10.06 -67.27
CA ASN A 2 -9.65 9.32 -66.32
C ASN A 2 -10.12 10.28 -65.23
N LYS A 3 -11.44 10.43 -65.07
CA LYS A 3 -12.02 11.15 -63.94
C LYS A 3 -12.02 10.21 -62.73
N LEU A 4 -11.24 10.55 -61.71
CA LEU A 4 -11.32 9.93 -60.39
C LEU A 4 -12.71 10.21 -59.79
N PRO A 5 -13.38 9.22 -59.19
CA PRO A 5 -14.66 9.44 -58.53
C PRO A 5 -14.42 10.25 -57.25
N ALA A 6 -15.23 11.29 -57.04
CA ALA A 6 -15.21 12.06 -55.81
C ALA A 6 -15.62 11.16 -54.64
N LEU A 7 -14.70 10.95 -53.69
CA LEU A 7 -14.98 10.25 -52.45
C LEU A 7 -16.06 11.06 -51.69
N SER A 8 -17.21 10.43 -51.42
CA SER A 8 -18.25 10.98 -50.56
C SER A 8 -17.66 11.34 -49.19
N LEU A 9 -17.99 12.52 -48.66
CA LEU A 9 -17.53 13.00 -47.34
C LEU A 9 -18.17 12.19 -46.17
N LYS A 10 -19.29 11.52 -46.42
CA LYS A 10 -20.09 10.81 -45.40
C LYS A 10 -19.42 9.56 -44.80
N PRO A 11 -18.80 8.64 -45.57
CA PRO A 11 -18.12 7.48 -44.98
C PRO A 11 -16.85 7.87 -44.21
N LEU A 12 -16.23 9.02 -44.52
CA LEU A 12 -15.05 9.51 -43.81
C LEU A 12 -15.39 9.99 -42.39
N ALA A 13 -16.56 10.64 -42.22
CA ALA A 13 -17.06 11.06 -40.93
C ALA A 13 -17.43 9.88 -40.02
N THR A 14 -17.99 8.80 -40.58
CA THR A 14 -18.36 7.59 -39.81
C THR A 14 -17.14 6.82 -39.32
N ILE A 15 -16.05 6.77 -40.10
CA ILE A 15 -14.79 6.13 -39.70
C ILE A 15 -14.08 6.94 -38.60
N LEU A 16 -14.14 8.28 -38.64
CA LEU A 16 -13.54 9.15 -37.63
C LEU A 16 -14.25 9.03 -36.27
N ILE A 17 -15.58 8.92 -36.26
CA ILE A 17 -16.38 8.73 -35.03
C ILE A 17 -16.09 7.36 -34.40
N LEU A 18 -15.94 6.31 -35.21
CA LEU A 18 -15.58 4.97 -34.72
C LEU A 18 -14.18 4.96 -34.08
N PHE A 19 -13.23 5.72 -34.60
CA PHE A 19 -11.86 5.80 -34.05
C PHE A 19 -11.80 6.52 -32.69
N THR A 20 -12.64 7.53 -32.46
CA THR A 20 -12.66 8.26 -31.18
C THR A 20 -13.21 7.44 -30.00
N LEU A 21 -14.01 6.40 -30.27
CA LEU A 21 -14.55 5.49 -29.24
C LEU A 21 -13.53 4.46 -28.73
N PHE A 22 -12.43 4.23 -29.44
CA PHE A 22 -11.37 3.29 -29.03
C PHE A 22 -10.25 3.96 -28.19
N CYS A 23 -10.26 5.29 -28.03
CA CYS A 23 -9.22 5.99 -27.28
C CYS A 23 -9.48 6.09 -25.77
N SER A 24 -10.64 5.62 -25.27
CA SER A 24 -11.01 5.72 -23.84
C SER A 24 -10.52 4.54 -22.98
N ALA A 25 -9.88 3.52 -23.57
CA ALA A 25 -9.65 2.23 -22.92
C ALA A 25 -8.36 2.10 -22.09
N CYS A 26 -7.71 3.20 -21.70
CA CYS A 26 -6.40 3.15 -21.04
C CYS A 26 -6.32 3.93 -19.71
N SER A 27 -7.43 3.99 -18.96
CA SER A 27 -7.45 4.54 -17.60
C SER A 27 -7.90 3.48 -16.60
N GLU A 28 -7.28 3.47 -15.42
CA GLU A 28 -7.72 2.65 -14.28
C GLU A 28 -9.10 3.11 -13.83
N THR A 29 -9.96 2.19 -13.36
CA THR A 29 -11.24 2.61 -12.77
C THR A 29 -10.98 3.31 -11.44
N PRO A 30 -11.82 4.30 -11.04
CA PRO A 30 -11.63 5.00 -9.78
C PRO A 30 -11.54 4.07 -8.57
N GLU A 31 -12.37 3.04 -8.51
CA GLU A 31 -12.37 2.04 -7.43
C GLU A 31 -11.04 1.28 -7.38
N ARG A 32 -10.53 0.83 -8.53
CA ARG A 32 -9.27 0.08 -8.59
C ARG A 32 -8.09 0.97 -8.24
N PHE A 33 -8.11 2.22 -8.69
CA PHE A 33 -7.11 3.22 -8.29
C PHE A 33 -7.13 3.43 -6.78
N PHE A 34 -8.31 3.66 -6.20
CA PHE A 34 -8.52 3.84 -4.77
C PHE A 34 -8.04 2.63 -3.95
N ASP A 35 -8.40 1.42 -4.35
CA ASP A 35 -8.01 0.20 -3.66
C ASP A 35 -6.48 0.04 -3.61
N ILE A 36 -5.81 0.27 -4.73
CA ILE A 36 -4.37 0.07 -4.87
C ILE A 36 -3.58 1.18 -4.18
N ALA A 37 -3.94 2.44 -4.42
CA ALA A 37 -3.16 3.58 -3.96
C ALA A 37 -3.49 4.01 -2.52
N ILE A 38 -4.72 3.76 -2.04
CA ILE A 38 -5.19 4.24 -0.73
C ILE A 38 -5.50 3.07 0.19
N LEU A 39 -6.46 2.21 -0.16
CA LEU A 39 -6.98 1.20 0.78
C LEU A 39 -5.90 0.21 1.24
N ASN A 40 -5.04 -0.26 0.34
CA ASN A 40 -3.93 -1.17 0.67
C ASN A 40 -2.91 -0.58 1.66
N THR A 41 -2.87 0.75 1.83
CA THR A 41 -2.00 1.37 2.85
C THR A 41 -2.50 1.17 4.26
N ASN A 42 -3.75 0.73 4.46
CA ASN A 42 -4.23 0.29 5.78
C ASN A 42 -3.40 -0.87 6.35
N MET A 43 -2.70 -1.62 5.48
CA MET A 43 -1.77 -2.65 5.93
C MET A 43 -0.57 -2.12 6.70
N ILE A 44 -0.33 -0.80 6.73
CA ILE A 44 0.78 -0.19 7.49
C ILE A 44 0.27 0.86 8.48
N ASN A 45 -1.03 0.91 8.78
CA ASN A 45 -1.61 1.92 9.68
C ASN A 45 -1.08 1.86 11.12
N ASP A 46 -0.53 0.72 11.53
CA ASP A 46 0.07 0.46 12.83
C ASP A 46 1.60 0.66 12.84
N PHE A 47 2.18 1.16 11.75
CA PHE A 47 3.62 1.43 11.68
C PHE A 47 4.08 2.38 12.79
N ALA A 48 5.27 2.13 13.34
CA ALA A 48 5.86 2.85 14.46
C ALA A 48 5.01 2.85 15.75
N SER A 49 3.98 2.00 15.86
CA SER A 49 3.14 1.92 17.07
C SER A 49 3.57 0.81 18.04
N ALA A 50 3.18 0.99 19.30
CA ALA A 50 3.28 -0.06 20.32
C ALA A 50 2.40 -1.28 20.00
N ASP A 51 1.28 -1.08 19.29
CA ASP A 51 0.37 -2.17 18.93
C ASP A 51 1.03 -3.13 17.93
N LEU A 52 1.75 -2.62 16.92
CA LEU A 52 2.51 -3.46 16.00
C LEU A 52 3.62 -4.23 16.72
N ALA A 53 4.35 -3.57 17.63
CA ALA A 53 5.37 -4.23 18.44
C ALA A 53 4.80 -5.37 19.28
N ARG A 54 3.62 -5.15 19.88
CA ARG A 54 2.87 -6.18 20.63
C ARG A 54 2.47 -7.33 19.73
N HIS A 55 1.85 -7.05 18.57
CA HIS A 55 1.43 -8.10 17.62
C HIS A 55 2.60 -8.99 17.18
N ILE A 56 3.74 -8.39 16.82
CA ILE A 56 4.94 -9.16 16.44
C ILE A 56 5.43 -10.03 17.59
N ASN A 57 5.42 -9.53 18.82
CA ASN A 57 5.85 -10.31 19.99
C ASN A 57 4.86 -11.44 20.33
N ASP A 58 3.56 -11.19 20.18
CA ASP A 58 2.49 -12.15 20.45
C ASP A 58 2.53 -13.37 19.52
N GLU A 59 3.15 -13.26 18.33
CA GLU A 59 3.43 -14.42 17.46
C GLU A 59 4.23 -15.53 18.14
N THR A 60 5.02 -15.17 19.15
CA THR A 60 5.91 -16.08 19.89
C THR A 60 5.28 -16.62 21.18
N LYS A 61 4.05 -16.18 21.51
CA LYS A 61 3.39 -16.54 22.77
C LYS A 61 2.99 -18.02 22.75
N GLU A 62 3.48 -18.73 23.76
CA GLU A 62 3.08 -20.11 24.06
C GLU A 62 2.18 -20.16 25.29
N TYR A 63 1.25 -21.10 25.30
CA TYR A 63 0.41 -21.42 26.44
C TYR A 63 0.76 -22.83 26.92
N PRO A 64 1.10 -23.02 28.21
CA PRO A 64 1.52 -24.32 28.75
C PRO A 64 0.52 -25.45 28.45
N ASP A 65 -0.78 -25.15 28.55
CA ASP A 65 -1.86 -26.13 28.44
C ASP A 65 -2.41 -26.29 27.02
N ILE A 66 -1.85 -25.60 26.02
CA ILE A 66 -2.29 -25.66 24.62
C ILE A 66 -1.12 -26.16 23.76
N PRO A 67 -1.01 -27.46 23.47
CA PRO A 67 0.08 -28.02 22.67
C PRO A 67 0.23 -27.38 21.27
N SER A 68 -0.87 -26.97 20.64
CA SER A 68 -0.85 -26.29 19.34
C SER A 68 -0.25 -24.88 19.39
N SER A 69 -0.07 -24.31 20.58
CA SER A 69 0.59 -23.01 20.76
C SER A 69 2.11 -23.09 20.74
N LYS A 70 2.70 -24.30 20.73
CA LYS A 70 4.16 -24.47 20.74
C LYS A 70 4.81 -23.92 19.48
N LYS A 71 5.88 -23.15 19.67
CA LYS A 71 6.55 -22.38 18.63
C LYS A 71 7.92 -22.98 18.31
N LYS A 72 8.32 -22.82 17.06
CA LYS A 72 9.61 -23.26 16.50
C LYS A 72 10.71 -22.24 16.73
N GLY A 73 10.36 -21.02 17.18
CA GLY A 73 11.30 -19.92 17.41
C GLY A 73 11.67 -19.21 16.11
N ASN A 74 10.71 -19.09 15.19
CA ASN A 74 10.88 -18.31 13.95
C ASN A 74 9.58 -17.63 13.48
N GLU A 75 8.53 -17.66 14.28
CA GLU A 75 7.21 -17.21 13.92
C GLU A 75 7.14 -15.70 13.68
N ALA A 76 7.73 -14.90 14.57
CA ALA A 76 7.76 -13.46 14.40
C ALA A 76 8.55 -13.09 13.12
N THR A 77 9.69 -13.75 12.91
CA THR A 77 10.53 -13.54 11.72
C THR A 77 9.78 -13.93 10.45
N THR A 78 9.06 -15.06 10.44
CA THR A 78 8.24 -15.47 9.30
C THR A 78 7.12 -14.48 9.02
N THR A 79 6.42 -14.00 10.06
CA THR A 79 5.37 -12.99 9.93
C THR A 79 5.90 -11.69 9.31
N ILE A 80 7.05 -11.19 9.78
CA ILE A 80 7.67 -9.98 9.22
C ILE A 80 8.15 -10.19 7.77
N ASN A 81 8.74 -11.34 7.43
CA ASN A 81 9.14 -11.62 6.06
C ASN A 81 7.94 -11.67 5.09
N ASN A 82 6.82 -12.28 5.53
CA ASN A 82 5.59 -12.29 4.75
C ASN A 82 5.03 -10.87 4.56
N LYS A 83 5.08 -10.04 5.62
CA LYS A 83 4.70 -8.63 5.54
C LYS A 83 5.57 -7.88 4.54
N ILE A 84 6.90 -8.02 4.59
CA ILE A 84 7.83 -7.41 3.63
C ILE A 84 7.45 -7.78 2.20
N LEU A 85 7.25 -9.07 1.91
CA LEU A 85 6.87 -9.54 0.57
C LEU A 85 5.58 -8.88 0.08
N TYR A 86 4.56 -8.81 0.95
CA TYR A 86 3.31 -8.13 0.62
C TYR A 86 3.53 -6.64 0.33
N LEU A 87 4.32 -5.93 1.15
CA LEU A 87 4.58 -4.50 0.96
C LEU A 87 5.33 -4.22 -0.34
N GLU A 88 6.31 -5.06 -0.69
CA GLU A 88 7.02 -4.96 -1.98
C GLU A 88 6.09 -5.16 -3.16
N GLN A 89 5.21 -6.17 -3.09
CA GLN A 89 4.20 -6.41 -4.13
C GLN A 89 3.22 -5.24 -4.26
N SER A 90 2.80 -4.65 -3.13
CA SER A 90 1.92 -3.48 -3.11
C SER A 90 2.59 -2.25 -3.69
N LEU A 91 3.86 -1.99 -3.35
CA LEU A 91 4.65 -0.92 -3.98
C LEU A 91 4.74 -1.10 -5.50
N GLU A 92 5.01 -2.32 -5.97
CA GLU A 92 5.07 -2.60 -7.41
C GLU A 92 3.71 -2.39 -8.11
N LYS A 93 2.59 -2.70 -7.44
CA LYS A 93 1.25 -2.37 -7.95
C LYS A 93 1.04 -0.86 -8.04
N VAL A 94 1.41 -0.10 -7.01
CA VAL A 94 1.33 1.37 -7.01
C VAL A 94 2.14 1.97 -8.14
N LYS A 95 3.40 1.53 -8.33
CA LYS A 95 4.26 2.00 -9.44
C LYS A 95 3.65 1.76 -10.81
N LYS A 96 2.99 0.61 -11.01
CA LYS A 96 2.35 0.22 -12.28
C LYS A 96 0.97 0.85 -12.49
N LEU A 97 0.37 1.42 -11.45
CA LEU A 97 -0.96 2.03 -11.52
C LEU A 97 -0.96 3.19 -12.51
N SER A 98 -1.89 3.22 -13.45
CA SER A 98 -2.05 4.39 -14.32
C SER A 98 -2.65 5.56 -13.51
N ALA A 99 -2.17 6.77 -13.75
CA ALA A 99 -2.67 7.98 -13.13
C ALA A 99 -2.88 9.04 -14.24
N SER A 100 -4.14 9.37 -14.47
CA SER A 100 -4.60 10.16 -15.61
C SER A 100 -4.74 11.65 -15.25
N GLY A 101 -5.17 11.94 -14.02
CA GLY A 101 -5.32 13.30 -13.47
C GLY A 101 -4.18 13.71 -12.52
N ASP A 102 -4.08 15.00 -12.24
CA ASP A 102 -3.07 15.52 -11.30
C ASP A 102 -3.32 15.06 -9.86
N GLU A 103 -4.58 14.94 -9.45
CA GLU A 103 -4.97 14.35 -8.15
C GLU A 103 -4.51 12.89 -8.04
N GLU A 104 -4.74 12.07 -9.07
CA GLU A 104 -4.29 10.67 -9.09
C GLU A 104 -2.77 10.56 -9.05
N LYS A 105 -2.04 11.43 -9.76
CA LYS A 105 -0.58 11.45 -9.72
C LYS A 105 -0.07 11.78 -8.32
N GLU A 106 -0.71 12.74 -7.64
CA GLU A 106 -0.36 13.13 -6.27
C GLU A 106 -0.63 11.98 -5.27
N ILE A 107 -1.82 11.37 -5.33
CA ILE A 107 -2.18 10.21 -4.48
C ILE A 107 -1.20 9.05 -4.71
N LYS A 108 -0.90 8.73 -5.97
CA LYS A 108 0.06 7.68 -6.33
C LYS A 108 1.45 7.99 -5.75
N ALA A 109 1.91 9.23 -5.85
CA ALA A 109 3.20 9.64 -5.32
C ALA A 109 3.26 9.52 -3.79
N LEU A 110 2.22 9.97 -3.07
CA LEU A 110 2.12 9.84 -1.61
C LEU A 110 2.12 8.37 -1.16
N SER A 111 1.34 7.53 -1.84
CA SER A 111 1.29 6.08 -1.59
C SER A 111 2.66 5.42 -1.79
N GLN A 112 3.34 5.75 -2.90
CA GLN A 112 4.69 5.27 -3.17
C GLN A 112 5.69 5.70 -2.09
N GLN A 113 5.66 6.97 -1.68
CA GLN A 113 6.54 7.50 -0.62
C GLN A 113 6.33 6.79 0.72
N LEU A 114 5.10 6.44 1.08
CA LEU A 114 4.82 5.65 2.29
C LEU A 114 5.46 4.27 2.21
N TYR A 115 5.26 3.52 1.12
CA TYR A 115 5.87 2.21 0.97
C TYR A 115 7.40 2.28 0.97
N GLU A 116 7.99 3.24 0.26
CA GLU A 116 9.44 3.46 0.21
C GLU A 116 10.02 3.87 1.57
N LEU A 117 9.25 4.55 2.41
CA LEU A 117 9.62 4.87 3.79
C LEU A 117 9.64 3.62 4.67
N VAL A 118 8.58 2.80 4.63
CA VAL A 118 8.39 1.71 5.61
C VAL A 118 9.13 0.41 5.25
N ILE A 119 9.25 0.06 3.96
CA ILE A 119 9.85 -1.22 3.54
C ILE A 119 11.29 -1.39 4.08
N PRO A 120 12.18 -0.39 4.01
CA PRO A 120 13.52 -0.51 4.60
C PRO A 120 13.48 -0.75 6.10
N VAL A 121 12.55 -0.12 6.83
CA VAL A 121 12.41 -0.28 8.28
C VAL A 121 11.90 -1.67 8.64
N TYR A 122 10.98 -2.22 7.83
CA TYR A 122 10.55 -3.61 7.98
C TYR A 122 11.69 -4.60 7.75
N LYS A 123 12.51 -4.38 6.71
CA LYS A 123 13.65 -5.25 6.37
C LYS A 123 14.79 -5.21 7.38
N ASN A 124 14.92 -4.11 8.11
CA ASN A 124 16.00 -3.90 9.06
C ASN A 124 15.48 -3.98 10.50
N GLU A 125 14.97 -2.88 11.05
CA GLU A 125 14.64 -2.75 12.46
C GLU A 125 13.54 -3.72 12.92
N TYR A 126 12.43 -3.85 12.19
CA TYR A 126 11.39 -4.81 12.58
C TYR A 126 11.84 -6.26 12.42
N LEU A 127 12.68 -6.57 11.43
CA LEU A 127 13.25 -7.91 11.30
C LEU A 127 14.23 -8.23 12.44
N ALA A 128 15.00 -7.25 12.90
CA ALA A 128 15.85 -7.39 14.08
C ALA A 128 15.01 -7.57 15.36
N TYR A 129 13.94 -6.78 15.51
CA TYR A 129 12.98 -6.94 16.61
C TYR A 129 12.33 -8.33 16.61
N ALA A 130 11.87 -8.81 15.45
CA ALA A 130 11.26 -10.14 15.31
C ALA A 130 12.22 -11.26 15.72
N LYS A 131 13.50 -11.17 15.34
CA LYS A 131 14.54 -12.12 15.78
C LYS A 131 14.74 -12.09 17.29
N LEU A 132 14.65 -10.93 17.94
CA LEU A 132 14.68 -10.82 19.41
C LEU A 132 13.44 -11.44 20.04
N CYS A 133 12.26 -11.30 19.43
CA CYS A 133 11.05 -11.99 19.89
C CYS A 133 11.23 -13.51 19.84
N ASP A 134 11.63 -14.04 18.68
CA ASP A 134 11.80 -15.46 18.44
C ASP A 134 12.84 -16.11 19.36
N SER A 135 13.94 -15.40 19.63
CA SER A 135 15.01 -15.85 20.53
C SER A 135 14.73 -15.59 22.01
N LYS A 136 13.57 -15.04 22.36
CA LYS A 136 13.22 -14.62 23.74
C LYS A 136 14.25 -13.66 24.34
N GLY A 137 14.78 -12.76 23.52
CA GLY A 137 15.72 -11.71 23.91
C GLY A 137 15.14 -10.75 24.96
N SER A 138 16.02 -9.96 25.58
CA SER A 138 15.65 -9.07 26.68
C SER A 138 14.65 -7.99 26.26
N GLN A 139 13.76 -7.63 27.19
CA GLN A 139 12.76 -6.57 26.94
C GLN A 139 13.44 -5.22 26.67
N SER A 140 14.52 -4.90 27.37
CA SER A 140 15.27 -3.65 27.14
C SER A 140 15.79 -3.53 25.70
N ALA A 141 16.27 -4.62 25.09
CA ALA A 141 16.75 -4.58 23.70
C ALA A 141 15.59 -4.44 22.70
N LYS A 142 14.45 -5.08 23.00
CA LYS A 142 13.21 -4.93 22.22
C LYS A 142 12.70 -3.48 22.25
N ASP A 143 12.65 -2.89 23.44
CA ASP A 143 12.18 -1.52 23.66
C ASP A 143 13.09 -0.50 22.97
N GLU A 144 14.41 -0.69 23.01
CA GLU A 144 15.37 0.18 22.33
C GLU A 144 15.12 0.26 20.82
N ILE A 145 14.85 -0.88 20.17
CA ILE A 145 14.55 -0.91 18.74
C ILE A 145 13.24 -0.17 18.44
N ILE A 146 12.16 -0.48 19.17
CA ILE A 146 10.84 0.11 18.92
C ILE A 146 10.85 1.63 19.18
N ASN A 147 11.48 2.08 20.27
CA ASN A 147 11.63 3.50 20.56
C ASN A 147 12.46 4.21 19.49
N SER A 148 13.52 3.57 18.98
CA SER A 148 14.30 4.12 17.87
C SER A 148 13.47 4.24 16.59
N ILE A 149 12.60 3.28 16.28
CA ILE A 149 11.71 3.35 15.10
C ILE A 149 10.76 4.54 15.23
N ASP A 150 10.09 4.66 16.37
CA ASP A 150 9.14 5.75 16.64
C ASP A 150 9.82 7.13 16.52
N GLN A 151 10.93 7.33 17.24
CA GLN A 151 11.66 8.60 17.23
C GLN A 151 12.19 9.00 15.84
N LYS A 152 12.62 8.03 15.02
CA LYS A 152 13.20 8.31 13.69
C LYS A 152 12.14 8.48 12.60
N TYR A 153 11.02 7.77 12.71
CA TYR A 153 10.10 7.58 11.59
C TYR A 153 8.63 7.89 11.90
N GLY A 154 8.21 7.81 13.17
CA GLY A 154 6.80 7.90 13.58
C GLY A 154 6.11 9.16 13.08
N ALA A 155 6.60 10.33 13.48
CA ALA A 155 6.00 11.61 13.09
C ALA A 155 5.94 11.81 11.55
N ARG A 156 6.98 11.41 10.83
CA ARG A 156 7.01 11.53 9.36
C ARG A 156 6.04 10.55 8.70
N PHE A 157 5.95 9.34 9.21
CA PHE A 157 4.97 8.35 8.74
C PHE A 157 3.55 8.85 8.96
N GLU A 158 3.22 9.31 10.17
CA GLU A 158 1.89 9.81 10.52
C GLU A 158 1.48 10.98 9.61
N GLN A 159 2.36 11.96 9.41
CA GLN A 159 2.10 13.08 8.52
C GLN A 159 1.80 12.61 7.09
N ASN A 160 2.64 11.74 6.53
CA ASN A 160 2.45 11.23 5.17
C ASN A 160 1.18 10.39 5.04
N PHE A 161 0.88 9.55 6.04
CA PHE A 161 -0.28 8.68 6.06
C PHE A 161 -1.57 9.50 6.15
N ASN A 162 -1.62 10.48 7.05
CA ASN A 162 -2.77 11.37 7.19
C ASN A 162 -3.02 12.18 5.91
N THR A 163 -1.96 12.69 5.29
CA THR A 163 -2.06 13.41 4.01
C THR A 163 -2.65 12.52 2.91
N LEU A 164 -2.20 11.26 2.79
CA LEU A 164 -2.77 10.30 1.84
C LEU A 164 -4.24 9.99 2.16
N MET A 165 -4.58 9.79 3.44
CA MET A 165 -5.95 9.48 3.86
C MET A 165 -6.91 10.64 3.59
N GLU A 166 -6.50 11.88 3.80
CA GLU A 166 -7.28 13.07 3.46
C GLU A 166 -7.58 13.15 1.96
N LYS A 167 -6.55 12.96 1.12
CA LYS A 167 -6.72 12.89 -0.34
C LYS A 167 -7.62 11.73 -0.74
N GLY A 168 -7.47 10.58 -0.10
CA GLY A 168 -8.28 9.41 -0.38
C GLY A 168 -9.75 9.61 -0.03
N LYS A 169 -10.06 10.26 1.10
CA LYS A 169 -11.43 10.63 1.45
C LYS A 169 -12.06 11.54 0.41
N ALA A 170 -11.34 12.57 -0.05
CA ALA A 170 -11.81 13.46 -1.09
C ALA A 170 -12.04 12.72 -2.42
N TYR A 171 -11.09 11.89 -2.86
CA TYR A 171 -11.20 11.09 -4.07
C TYR A 171 -12.39 10.13 -4.04
N ALA A 172 -12.58 9.42 -2.91
CA ALA A 172 -13.71 8.50 -2.73
C ALA A 172 -15.05 9.24 -2.85
N GLN A 173 -15.17 10.42 -2.23
CA GLN A 173 -16.37 11.24 -2.31
C GLN A 173 -16.65 11.69 -3.75
N GLN A 174 -15.64 12.20 -4.47
CA GLN A 174 -15.78 12.67 -5.84
C GLN A 174 -16.21 11.55 -6.81
N ASN A 175 -15.74 10.33 -6.56
CA ASN A 175 -15.99 9.16 -7.40
C ASN A 175 -17.13 8.26 -6.88
N ASN A 176 -17.87 8.68 -5.85
CA ASN A 176 -18.96 7.91 -5.23
C ASN A 176 -18.56 6.52 -4.70
N ILE A 177 -17.29 6.37 -4.30
CA ILE A 177 -16.76 5.13 -3.71
C ILE A 177 -17.23 5.04 -2.26
N GLN A 178 -17.95 3.96 -1.93
CA GLN A 178 -18.45 3.70 -0.58
C GLN A 178 -17.32 3.14 0.29
N VAL A 179 -16.93 3.87 1.33
CA VAL A 179 -15.84 3.49 2.22
C VAL A 179 -16.28 3.60 3.68
N ASN A 180 -16.00 2.56 4.46
CA ASN A 180 -16.12 2.61 5.91
C ASN A 180 -14.76 3.02 6.51
N TRP A 181 -14.70 4.21 7.08
CA TRP A 181 -13.45 4.79 7.59
C TRP A 181 -13.10 4.38 9.02
N GLY A 182 -13.96 3.61 9.70
CA GLY A 182 -13.86 3.37 11.14
C GLY A 182 -14.23 4.64 11.92
N GLN A 183 -14.98 4.48 13.00
CA GLN A 183 -15.21 5.53 14.00
C GLN A 183 -14.31 5.26 15.20
#